data_AF-A0A0N4VSM4-F1
#
_entry.id   AF-A0A0N4VSM4-F1
#
_cell.length_a   1.000
_cell.length_b   1.000
_cell.length_c   1.000
_cell.angle_alpha   90.00
_cell.angle_beta   90.00
_cell.angle_gamma   90.00
#
_symmetry.space_group_name_H-M   'P 1'
#
loop_
_entity.id
_entity.type
_entity.pdbx_description
1 polymer ?
#
loop_
_entity_poly.entity_id
_entity_poly.type
_entity_poly.pdbx_seq_one_letter_code
_entity_poly.pdbx_strand_id
1 'polypeptide(L)'
;MLEVSKRVEANGINTLIKQLMNNGELECFAERLTELITTFQDVFALSDKELSQMNLLEHDIDLGDTKAIKRRTKAVLKGARPELKNILNNLEEQKFIRKSTSEWASQIVLIQKKDKTFRLCVDYRALNKHTKHILTPYLSGTLSFRA
;
A
#
# COMPACT_ATOMS: atom_id res chain seq x y z
N MET A 1 -8.14 -20.54 -7.25
CA MET A 1 -9.32 -20.18 -6.43
C MET A 1 -9.09 -18.76 -5.96
N LEU A 2 -9.91 -17.81 -6.39
CA LEU A 2 -9.77 -16.38 -6.04
C LEU A 2 -10.30 -16.18 -4.62
N GLU A 3 -9.44 -16.05 -3.61
CA GLU A 3 -9.87 -15.56 -2.29
C GLU A 3 -9.99 -14.02 -2.34
N VAL A 4 -11.00 -13.54 -3.04
CA VAL A 4 -11.42 -12.13 -2.98
C VAL A 4 -12.60 -12.06 -2.02
N SER A 5 -12.34 -12.11 -0.72
CA SER A 5 -13.34 -11.65 0.26
C SER A 5 -12.73 -11.53 1.64
N LYS A 6 -12.21 -10.34 1.92
CA LYS A 6 -12.52 -9.74 3.21
C LYS A 6 -13.64 -8.75 2.94
N ARG A 7 -14.87 -9.12 3.32
CA ARG A 7 -15.97 -8.16 3.37
C ARG A 7 -15.56 -7.07 4.37
N VAL A 8 -15.80 -5.81 4.02
CA VAL A 8 -15.77 -4.72 5.00
C VAL A 8 -16.63 -5.13 6.19
N GLU A 9 -16.12 -4.97 7.42
CA GLU A 9 -16.91 -5.28 8.61
C GLU A 9 -18.23 -4.50 8.54
N ALA A 10 -19.37 -5.12 8.87
CA ALA A 10 -20.69 -4.51 8.69
C ALA A 10 -20.85 -3.14 9.39
N ASN A 11 -20.05 -2.90 10.45
CA ASN A 11 -19.98 -1.63 11.17
C ASN A 11 -19.27 -0.51 10.37
N GLY A 12 -18.39 -0.88 9.44
CA GLY A 12 -17.65 0.02 8.56
C GLY A 12 -18.52 0.65 7.48
N ILE A 13 -19.43 -0.12 6.87
CA ILE A 13 -20.30 0.36 5.78
C ILE A 13 -21.20 1.51 6.25
N ASN A 14 -21.81 1.37 7.43
CA ASN A 14 -22.63 2.44 8.02
C ASN A 14 -21.80 3.70 8.31
N THR A 15 -20.53 3.53 8.66
CA THR A 15 -19.60 4.65 8.88
C THR A 15 -19.27 5.35 7.56
N LEU A 16 -19.02 4.59 6.50
CA LEU A 16 -18.78 5.10 5.15
C LEU A 16 -19.97 5.90 4.62
N ILE A 17 -21.18 5.35 4.76
CA ILE A 17 -22.43 6.04 4.37
C ILE A 17 -22.54 7.37 5.11
N LYS A 18 -22.38 7.38 6.45
CA LYS A 18 -22.43 8.61 7.25
C LYS A 18 -21.37 9.63 6.82
N GLN A 19 -20.14 9.20 6.54
CA GLN A 19 -19.07 10.07 6.07
C GLN A 19 -19.40 10.69 4.70
N LEU A 20 -19.96 9.92 3.78
CA LEU A 20 -20.32 10.40 2.45
C LEU A 20 -21.52 11.36 2.49
N MET A 21 -22.54 11.05 3.31
CA MET A 21 -23.69 11.95 3.49
C MET A 21 -23.30 13.29 4.11
N ASN A 22 -22.26 13.32 4.94
CA ASN A 22 -21.77 14.57 5.56
C ASN A 22 -20.97 15.47 4.60
N ASN A 23 -20.56 14.99 3.42
CA ASN A 23 -19.66 15.71 2.51
C ASN A 23 -20.38 16.59 1.45
N GLY A 24 -21.69 16.81 1.56
CA GLY A 24 -22.46 17.71 0.70
C GLY A 24 -23.95 17.36 0.64
N GLU A 25 -24.72 18.13 -0.14
CA GLU A 25 -26.18 17.95 -0.38
C GLU A 25 -26.48 16.67 -1.19
N LEU A 26 -26.18 15.51 -0.61
CA LEU A 26 -26.43 14.18 -1.18
C LEU A 26 -27.78 13.60 -0.72
N GLU A 27 -28.58 14.38 0.03
CA GLU A 27 -29.87 13.91 0.57
C GLU A 27 -30.80 13.36 -0.51
N CYS A 28 -30.86 13.98 -1.69
CA CYS A 28 -31.69 13.51 -2.81
C CYS A 28 -31.17 12.24 -3.49
N PHE A 29 -29.91 11.84 -3.25
CA PHE A 29 -29.31 10.61 -3.76
C PHE A 29 -29.10 9.56 -2.68
N ALA A 30 -29.61 9.79 -1.46
CA ALA A 30 -29.27 8.99 -0.30
C ALA A 30 -29.63 7.50 -0.47
N GLU A 31 -30.79 7.22 -1.06
CA GLU A 31 -31.26 5.87 -1.33
C GLU A 31 -30.37 5.15 -2.34
N ARG A 32 -30.12 5.79 -3.48
CA ARG A 32 -29.27 5.23 -4.55
C ARG A 32 -27.82 5.00 -4.09
N LEU A 33 -27.29 5.91 -3.27
CA LEU A 33 -25.95 5.78 -2.72
C LEU A 33 -25.86 4.61 -1.74
N THR A 34 -26.88 4.46 -0.87
CA THR A 34 -26.94 3.34 0.08
C THR A 34 -27.05 2.00 -0.65
N GLU A 35 -27.86 1.93 -1.70
CA GLU A 35 -27.98 0.74 -2.55
C GLU A 35 -26.64 0.38 -3.21
N LEU A 36 -25.96 1.36 -3.81
CA LEU A 36 -24.66 1.17 -4.46
C LEU A 36 -23.60 0.66 -3.48
N ILE A 37 -23.46 1.31 -2.33
CA ILE A 37 -22.45 0.95 -1.32
C ILE A 37 -22.73 -0.44 -0.76
N THR A 38 -24.00 -0.77 -0.53
CA THR A 38 -24.39 -2.10 -0.04
C THR A 38 -24.12 -3.18 -1.09
N THR A 39 -24.37 -2.87 -2.37
CA THR A 39 -24.14 -3.78 -3.50
C THR A 39 -22.66 -4.07 -3.72
N PHE A 40 -21.81 -3.03 -3.67
CA PHE A 40 -20.37 -3.10 -3.93
C PHE A 40 -19.52 -2.99 -2.65
N GLN A 41 -20.03 -3.47 -1.53
CA GLN A 41 -19.37 -3.35 -0.22
C GLN A 41 -17.97 -3.96 -0.18
N ASP A 42 -17.70 -4.95 -1.03
CA ASP A 42 -16.44 -5.68 -1.15
C ASP A 42 -15.36 -4.93 -1.96
N VAL A 43 -15.75 -3.87 -2.69
CA VAL A 43 -14.83 -3.02 -3.46
C VAL A 43 -14.13 -1.99 -2.56
N PHE A 44 -14.79 -1.58 -1.47
CA PHE A 44 -14.28 -0.55 -0.58
C PHE A 44 -13.35 -1.13 0.48
N ALA A 45 -12.37 -0.34 0.90
CA ALA A 45 -11.53 -0.62 2.06
C ALA A 45 -11.43 0.63 2.93
N LEU A 46 -11.86 0.54 4.19
CA LEU A 46 -11.80 1.62 5.17
C LEU A 46 -10.49 1.62 5.95
N SER A 47 -9.81 0.47 5.98
CA SER A 47 -8.50 0.33 6.59
C SER A 47 -7.61 -0.61 5.77
N ASP A 48 -6.30 -0.47 5.93
CA ASP A 48 -5.31 -1.32 5.28
C ASP A 48 -5.48 -2.81 5.62
N LYS A 49 -6.20 -3.15 6.71
CA LYS A 49 -6.48 -4.54 7.13
C LYS A 49 -7.49 -5.25 6.24
N GLU A 50 -8.34 -4.48 5.57
CA GLU A 50 -9.38 -4.96 4.67
C GLU A 50 -8.84 -5.20 3.25
N LEU A 51 -7.65 -4.67 2.95
CA LEU A 51 -6.99 -4.91 1.67
C LEU A 51 -6.76 -6.41 1.46
N SER A 52 -7.19 -6.87 0.28
CA SER A 52 -6.99 -8.24 -0.19
C SER A 52 -5.85 -8.30 -1.21
N GLN A 53 -5.36 -9.51 -1.47
CA GLN A 53 -4.32 -9.75 -2.46
C GLN A 53 -4.94 -10.28 -3.76
N MET A 54 -4.43 -9.82 -4.90
CA MET A 54 -4.85 -10.27 -6.23
C MET A 54 -3.74 -11.14 -6.82
N ASN A 55 -4.10 -12.33 -7.33
CA ASN A 55 -3.15 -13.26 -7.96
C ASN A 55 -3.31 -13.31 -9.50
N LEU A 56 -3.90 -12.26 -10.09
CA LEU A 56 -4.20 -12.21 -11.53
C LEU A 56 -3.05 -11.63 -12.36
N LEU A 57 -2.21 -10.80 -11.74
CA LEU A 57 -1.05 -10.18 -12.37
C LEU A 57 0.10 -10.13 -11.38
N GLU A 58 1.28 -10.52 -11.84
CA GLU A 58 2.53 -10.34 -11.10
C GLU A 58 3.29 -9.13 -11.66
N HIS A 59 3.85 -8.31 -10.77
CA HIS A 59 4.72 -7.21 -11.17
C HIS A 59 6.16 -7.72 -11.29
N ASP A 60 6.61 -7.93 -12.51
CA ASP A 60 8.01 -8.27 -12.78
C ASP A 60 8.87 -7.00 -12.91
N ILE A 61 10.08 -7.06 -12.37
CA ILE A 61 11.06 -5.97 -12.38
C ILE A 61 12.24 -6.44 -13.22
N ASP A 62 12.27 -6.06 -14.51
CA ASP A 62 13.38 -6.39 -15.41
C ASP A 62 14.62 -5.55 -15.05
N LEU A 63 15.67 -6.24 -14.58
CA LEU A 63 16.96 -5.64 -14.21
C LEU A 63 18.05 -5.89 -15.26
N GLY A 64 17.74 -6.58 -16.36
CA GLY A 64 18.72 -7.04 -17.36
C GLY A 64 19.90 -7.80 -16.73
N ASP A 65 21.12 -7.47 -17.16
CA ASP A 65 22.36 -8.11 -16.67
C ASP A 65 22.92 -7.47 -15.38
N THR A 66 22.09 -6.74 -14.63
CA THR A 66 22.54 -6.03 -13.43
C THR A 66 22.85 -7.00 -12.28
N LYS A 67 24.05 -6.90 -11.72
CA LYS A 67 24.44 -7.64 -10.51
C LYS A 67 23.66 -7.20 -9.28
N ALA A 68 23.48 -8.11 -8.33
CA ALA A 68 22.76 -7.84 -7.08
C ALA A 68 23.31 -6.62 -6.32
N ILE A 69 22.40 -5.69 -5.96
CA ILE A 69 22.72 -4.49 -5.18
C ILE A 69 22.31 -4.72 -3.74
N LYS A 70 23.30 -4.81 -2.85
CA LYS A 70 23.09 -4.95 -1.40
C LYS A 70 23.51 -3.69 -0.65
N ARG A 71 22.53 -2.93 -0.14
CA ARG A 71 22.77 -1.76 0.70
C ARG A 71 22.48 -2.06 2.16
N ARG A 72 23.41 -1.69 3.04
CA ARG A 72 23.21 -1.78 4.49
C ARG A 72 22.14 -0.80 4.95
N THR A 73 21.23 -1.27 5.80
CA THR A 73 20.21 -0.42 6.46
C THR A 73 20.89 0.66 7.31
N LYS A 74 20.38 1.90 7.23
CA LYS A 74 20.83 2.98 8.09
C LYS A 74 20.39 2.75 9.54
N ALA A 75 21.17 3.26 10.49
CA ALA A 75 20.81 3.19 11.90
C ALA A 75 19.52 3.99 12.15
N VAL A 76 18.55 3.35 12.79
CA VAL A 76 17.29 3.97 13.20
C VAL A 76 17.44 4.52 14.61
N LEU A 77 16.92 5.74 14.83
CA LEU A 77 16.90 6.40 16.13
C LEU A 77 16.30 5.47 17.19
N LYS A 78 16.91 5.41 18.38
CA LYS A 78 16.52 4.48 19.43
C LYS A 78 15.02 4.58 19.77
N GLY A 79 14.48 5.80 19.87
CA GLY A 79 13.07 6.05 20.17
C GLY A 79 12.08 5.59 19.09
N ALA A 80 12.54 5.41 17.85
CA ALA A 80 11.68 5.01 16.73
C ALA A 80 11.74 3.50 16.41
N ARG A 81 12.59 2.74 17.12
CA ARG A 81 12.72 1.29 16.94
C ARG A 81 11.46 0.50 17.31
N PRO A 82 10.74 0.83 18.41
CA PRO A 82 9.49 0.15 18.73
C PRO A 82 8.47 0.29 17.58
N GLU A 83 8.37 1.50 17.02
CA GLU A 83 7.37 1.79 15.98
C GLU A 83 7.72 1.16 14.66
N LEU A 84 9.02 1.15 14.32
CA LEU A 84 9.50 0.38 13.18
C LEU A 84 9.16 -1.11 13.32
N LYS A 85 9.36 -1.70 14.51
CA LYS A 85 9.03 -3.11 14.75
C LYS A 85 7.52 -3.35 14.61
N ASN A 86 6.69 -2.47 15.15
CA ASN A 86 5.24 -2.55 15.04
C ASN A 86 4.78 -2.50 13.57
N ILE A 87 5.31 -1.55 12.79
CA ILE A 87 4.99 -1.43 11.36
C ILE A 87 5.39 -2.70 10.61
N LEU A 88 6.61 -3.22 10.83
CA LEU A 88 7.08 -4.44 10.17
C LEU A 88 6.23 -5.66 10.52
N ASN A 89 5.85 -5.82 11.79
CA ASN A 89 4.98 -6.90 12.23
C ASN A 89 3.61 -6.83 11.57
N ASN A 90 3.00 -5.64 11.50
CA ASN A 90 1.69 -5.45 10.86
C ASN A 90 1.76 -5.80 9.36
N LEU A 91 2.82 -5.38 8.66
CA LEU A 91 3.01 -5.70 7.24
C LEU A 91 3.24 -7.22 7.01
N GLU A 92 3.95 -7.89 7.93
CA GLU A 92 4.16 -9.34 7.88
C GLU A 92 2.86 -10.11 8.17
N GLU A 93 2.07 -9.67 9.16
CA GLU A 93 0.75 -10.24 9.49
C GLU A 93 -0.25 -10.09 8.34
N GLN A 94 -0.24 -8.94 7.66
CA GLN A 94 -1.03 -8.68 6.44
C GLN A 94 -0.49 -9.41 5.19
N LYS A 95 0.63 -10.14 5.31
CA LYS A 95 1.30 -10.86 4.22
C LYS A 95 1.76 -9.94 3.07
N PHE A 96 1.92 -8.63 3.31
CA PHE A 96 2.51 -7.71 2.32
C PHE A 96 4.01 -7.91 2.17
N ILE A 97 4.68 -8.33 3.24
CA ILE A 97 6.09 -8.67 3.24
C ILE A 97 6.31 -10.07 3.82
N ARG A 98 7.46 -10.66 3.51
CA ARG A 98 7.94 -11.90 4.11
C ARG A 98 9.43 -11.81 4.39
N LYS A 99 9.92 -12.58 5.36
CA LYS A 99 11.35 -12.74 5.58
C LYS A 99 12.00 -13.36 4.34
N SER A 100 13.15 -12.84 3.96
CA SER A 100 13.90 -13.31 2.79
C SER A 100 15.40 -13.27 3.05
N THR A 101 16.14 -14.16 2.38
CA THR A 101 17.60 -14.20 2.34
C THR A 101 18.08 -13.76 0.95
N SER A 102 17.65 -12.57 0.52
CA SER A 102 17.96 -12.05 -0.81
C SER A 102 19.39 -11.51 -0.90
N GLU A 103 20.01 -11.69 -2.06
CA GLU A 103 21.26 -11.01 -2.42
C GLU A 103 21.03 -9.50 -2.65
N TRP A 104 19.78 -9.10 -2.88
CA TRP A 104 19.34 -7.72 -3.02
C TRP A 104 18.90 -7.15 -1.67
N ALA A 105 19.32 -5.93 -1.36
CA ALA A 105 18.85 -5.21 -0.19
C ALA A 105 18.80 -3.70 -0.45
N SER A 106 17.64 -3.10 -0.17
CA SER A 106 17.44 -1.65 -0.21
C SER A 106 17.38 -1.09 1.22
N GLN A 107 17.74 0.19 1.39
CA GLN A 107 17.73 0.81 2.71
C GLN A 107 16.31 1.17 3.12
N ILE A 108 16.02 1.04 4.41
CA ILE A 108 14.78 1.51 5.01
C ILE A 108 14.98 2.92 5.56
N VAL A 109 13.99 3.78 5.35
CA VAL A 109 13.90 5.15 5.84
C VAL A 109 12.59 5.30 6.59
N LEU A 110 12.64 5.85 7.80
CA LEU A 110 11.45 6.14 8.59
C LEU A 110 11.18 7.65 8.54
N ILE A 111 9.98 8.02 8.12
CA ILE A 111 9.58 9.42 7.95
C ILE A 111 8.44 9.72 8.93
N GLN A 112 8.57 10.77 9.72
CA GLN A 112 7.49 11.24 10.58
C GLN A 112 6.50 12.08 9.76
N LYS A 113 5.23 11.71 9.81
CA LYS A 113 4.13 12.47 9.22
C LYS A 113 3.73 13.65 10.11
N LYS A 114 2.92 14.57 9.58
CA LYS A 114 2.36 15.71 10.32
C LYS A 114 1.48 15.28 11.51
N ASP A 115 0.79 14.15 11.39
CA ASP A 115 -0.01 13.52 12.44
C ASP A 115 0.84 12.84 13.54
N LYS A 116 2.17 13.03 13.51
CA LYS A 116 3.17 12.42 14.40
C LYS A 116 3.34 10.90 14.26
N THR A 117 2.62 10.25 13.35
CA THR A 117 2.83 8.84 13.02
C THR A 117 4.07 8.66 12.13
N PHE A 118 4.56 7.43 12.02
CA PHE A 118 5.69 7.10 11.17
C PHE A 118 5.25 6.36 9.90
N ARG A 119 5.86 6.70 8.77
CA ARG A 119 5.77 5.96 7.51
C ARG A 119 7.09 5.26 7.23
N LEU A 120 7.00 3.95 6.96
CA LEU A 120 8.11 3.15 6.46
C LEU A 120 8.27 3.40 4.96
N CYS A 121 9.45 3.83 4.54
CA CYS A 121 9.81 4.00 3.14
C CYS A 121 11.04 3.14 2.81
N VAL A 122 11.07 2.58 1.62
CA VAL A 122 12.23 1.83 1.12
C VAL A 122 12.90 2.65 0.01
N ASP A 123 14.20 2.88 0.15
CA ASP A 123 14.99 3.63 -0.82
C ASP A 123 15.38 2.74 -2.01
N TYR A 124 14.49 2.66 -2.99
CA TYR A 124 14.70 1.93 -4.25
C TYR A 124 15.48 2.71 -5.31
N ARG A 125 16.06 3.89 -5.00
CA ARG A 125 16.76 4.70 -6.01
C ARG A 125 17.92 3.96 -6.69
N ALA A 126 18.54 3.01 -5.99
CA ALA A 126 19.59 2.18 -6.58
C ALA A 126 19.00 1.18 -7.56
N LEU A 127 17.94 0.48 -7.15
CA LEU A 127 17.24 -0.52 -7.95
C LEU A 127 16.65 0.11 -9.21
N ASN A 128 15.91 1.21 -9.05
CA ASN A 128 15.19 1.89 -10.12
C ASN A 128 16.11 2.44 -11.24
N LYS A 129 17.41 2.67 -10.96
CA LYS A 129 18.38 3.07 -12.00
C LYS A 129 18.69 1.95 -13.00
N HIS A 130 18.46 0.71 -12.59
CA HIS A 130 18.74 -0.49 -13.37
C HIS A 130 17.46 -1.18 -13.87
N THR A 131 16.31 -0.78 -13.34
CA THR A 131 15.01 -1.25 -13.82
C THR A 131 14.77 -0.74 -15.24
N LYS A 132 14.53 -1.65 -16.19
CA LYS A 132 14.07 -1.29 -17.53
C LYS A 132 12.63 -0.82 -17.46
N HIS A 133 12.38 0.37 -17.99
CA HIS A 133 11.02 0.91 -18.04
C HIS A 133 10.23 0.17 -19.11
N ILE A 134 9.11 -0.42 -18.69
CA ILE A 134 8.09 -0.91 -19.61
C ILE A 134 7.46 0.33 -20.25
N LEU A 135 7.60 0.47 -21.57
CA LEU A 135 6.90 1.49 -22.34
C LEU A 135 5.42 1.11 -22.40
N THR A 136 4.65 1.50 -21.38
CA THR A 136 3.19 1.40 -21.45
C THR A 136 2.66 2.52 -22.34
N PRO A 137 1.87 2.25 -23.40
CA PRO A 137 1.35 3.28 -24.30
C PRO A 137 0.32 4.21 -23.65
N TYR A 138 -0.09 3.94 -22.41
CA TYR A 138 -1.09 4.69 -21.69
C TYR A 138 -0.46 5.75 -20.78
N LEU A 139 -0.70 7.00 -21.20
CA LEU A 139 -0.67 8.25 -20.44
C LEU A 139 0.71 8.77 -20.03
N SER A 140 1.01 9.97 -20.55
CA SER A 140 2.06 10.90 -20.09
C SER A 140 1.86 11.26 -18.61
N GLY A 141 2.17 10.32 -17.74
CA GLY A 141 2.15 10.45 -16.29
C GLY A 141 3.24 9.56 -15.76
N THR A 142 4.49 9.99 -15.92
CA THR A 142 5.66 9.36 -15.30
C THR A 142 5.31 9.01 -13.85
N LEU A 143 5.28 7.72 -13.50
CA LEU A 143 5.38 7.26 -12.11
C LEU A 143 6.82 7.53 -11.63
N SER A 144 7.19 8.80 -11.60
CA SER A 144 8.32 9.28 -10.85
C SER A 144 7.84 9.32 -9.41
N PHE A 145 8.32 8.40 -8.58
CA PHE A 145 8.41 8.67 -7.15
C PHE A 145 9.38 9.84 -6.96
N ARG A 146 8.88 11.07 -7.13
CA ARG A 146 9.57 12.28 -6.69
C ARG A 146 9.46 12.31 -5.17
N ALA A 147 10.63 12.22 -4.52
CA ALA A 147 10.80 12.59 -3.12
C ALA A 147 10.84 14.10 -2.97
#